data_AF-A0A091KX95-F1
#
_entry.id   AF-A0A091KX95-F1
#
_cell.length_a   1.000
_cell.length_b   1.000
_cell.length_c   1.000
_cell.angle_alpha   90.00
_cell.angle_beta   90.00
_cell.angle_gamma   90.00
#
_symmetry.space_group_name_H-M   'P 1'
#
loop_
_entity.id
_entity.type
_entity.pdbx_description
1 polymer ?
#
loop_
_entity_poly.entity_id
_entity_poly.type
_entity_poly.pdbx_seq_one_letter_code
_entity_poly.pdbx_strand_id
1 'polypeptide(L)'
;TLLEICFDADVPLKERTPSEKERFYEKRHRLPEPSCKELATLICQCLNYTPMERPSFRTILRDLTQLQPHNLVDVTSVNPDFPVSDPTIFQKRYLKKIRELGE
;
A
#
# COMPACT_ATOMS: atom_id res chain seq x y z
N THR A 1 -4.75 -7.74 1.33
CA THR A 1 -4.59 -6.30 1.63
C THR A 1 -4.99 -5.35 0.50
N LEU A 2 -4.24 -5.18 -0.60
CA LEU A 2 -4.62 -4.14 -1.61
C LEU A 2 -6.02 -4.38 -2.22
N LEU A 3 -6.37 -5.64 -2.52
CA LEU A 3 -7.73 -5.98 -2.96
C LEU A 3 -8.79 -5.67 -1.90
N GLU A 4 -8.51 -5.88 -0.63
CA GLU A 4 -9.45 -5.56 0.46
C GLU A 4 -9.69 -4.05 0.53
N ILE A 5 -8.66 -3.24 0.33
CA ILE A 5 -8.80 -1.78 0.24
C ILE A 5 -9.65 -1.39 -0.98
N CYS A 6 -9.45 -2.04 -2.13
CA CYS A 6 -10.21 -1.77 -3.35
C CYS A 6 -11.68 -2.22 -3.26
N PHE A 7 -12.00 -3.14 -2.36
CA PHE A 7 -13.33 -3.72 -2.19
C PHE A 7 -13.95 -3.32 -0.84
N ASP A 8 -13.59 -2.16 -0.30
CA ASP A 8 -14.19 -1.60 0.92
C ASP A 8 -14.19 -2.57 2.12
N ALA A 9 -13.03 -3.20 2.34
CA ALA A 9 -12.77 -4.24 3.34
C ALA A 9 -13.47 -5.60 3.08
N ASP A 10 -14.07 -5.80 1.91
CA ASP A 10 -14.50 -7.14 1.48
C ASP A 10 -13.29 -7.97 1.04
N VAL A 11 -13.09 -9.11 1.71
CA VAL A 11 -11.93 -9.96 1.52
C VAL A 11 -12.25 -11.00 0.45
N PRO A 12 -11.49 -11.08 -0.66
CA PRO A 12 -11.71 -12.11 -1.65
C PRO A 12 -11.68 -13.52 -1.03
N LEU A 13 -12.61 -14.38 -1.46
CA LEU A 13 -12.79 -15.75 -0.95
C LEU A 13 -13.26 -15.86 0.52
N LYS A 14 -13.61 -14.77 1.22
CA LYS A 14 -14.03 -14.81 2.64
C LYS A 14 -15.07 -15.88 2.93
N GLU A 15 -16.16 -15.87 2.17
CA GLU A 15 -17.32 -16.77 2.32
C GLU A 15 -17.08 -18.20 1.80
N ARG A 16 -15.87 -18.53 1.33
CA ARG A 16 -15.52 -19.88 0.88
C ARG A 16 -15.06 -20.76 2.03
N THR A 17 -15.47 -22.03 1.99
CA THR A 17 -14.99 -23.07 2.92
C THR A 17 -13.49 -23.33 2.73
N PRO A 18 -12.80 -23.93 3.73
CA PRO A 18 -11.38 -24.26 3.60
C PRO A 18 -11.05 -25.12 2.37
N SER A 19 -11.83 -26.16 2.09
CA SER A 19 -11.61 -27.04 0.93
C SER A 19 -11.83 -26.33 -0.42
N GLU A 20 -12.77 -25.38 -0.49
CA GLU A 20 -12.94 -24.55 -1.69
C GLU A 20 -11.75 -23.59 -1.90
N LYS A 21 -11.21 -23.03 -0.81
CA LYS A 21 -10.01 -22.17 -0.86
C LYS A 21 -8.80 -22.97 -1.33
N GLU A 22 -8.59 -24.18 -0.80
CA GLU A 22 -7.53 -25.08 -1.23
C GLU A 22 -7.63 -25.39 -2.73
N ARG A 23 -8.82 -25.84 -3.19
CA ARG A 23 -9.08 -26.12 -4.60
C ARG A 23 -8.87 -24.89 -5.50
N PHE A 24 -9.18 -23.69 -5.02
CA PHE A 24 -8.93 -22.44 -5.75
C PHE A 24 -7.44 -22.24 -6.04
N TYR A 25 -6.57 -22.48 -5.03
CA TYR A 25 -5.13 -22.36 -5.17
C TYR A 25 -4.50 -23.51 -5.97
N GLU A 26 -4.96 -24.75 -5.77
CA GLU A 26 -4.52 -25.92 -6.56
C GLU A 26 -4.72 -25.71 -8.06
N LYS A 27 -5.89 -25.18 -8.44
CA LYS A 27 -6.23 -24.86 -9.82
C LYS A 27 -5.59 -23.55 -10.33
N ARG A 28 -4.83 -22.86 -9.48
CA ARG A 28 -4.19 -21.57 -9.77
C ARG A 28 -5.15 -20.53 -10.34
N HIS A 29 -6.37 -20.47 -9.81
CA HIS A 29 -7.34 -19.44 -10.20
C HIS A 29 -6.86 -18.05 -9.75
N ARG A 30 -7.29 -17.01 -10.47
CA ARG A 30 -6.95 -15.62 -10.15
C ARG A 30 -8.01 -15.01 -9.23
N LEU A 31 -7.57 -14.14 -8.33
CA LEU A 31 -8.49 -13.32 -7.53
C LEU A 31 -9.17 -12.28 -8.43
N PRO A 32 -10.32 -11.71 -8.02
CA PRO A 32 -10.99 -10.65 -8.75
C PRO A 32 -10.09 -9.41 -8.95
N GLU A 33 -10.19 -8.77 -10.11
CA GLU A 33 -9.46 -7.55 -10.42
C GLU A 33 -10.25 -6.31 -9.98
N PRO A 34 -9.59 -5.27 -9.42
CA PRO A 34 -10.24 -4.00 -9.12
C PRO A 34 -10.54 -3.21 -10.39
N SER A 35 -11.41 -2.20 -10.28
CA SER A 35 -11.83 -1.35 -11.41
C SER A 35 -10.71 -0.45 -11.97
N CYS A 36 -9.75 -0.04 -11.13
CA CYS A 36 -8.59 0.75 -11.55
C CYS A 36 -7.58 -0.16 -12.26
N LYS A 37 -7.41 0.03 -13.58
CA LYS A 37 -6.61 -0.86 -14.45
C LYS A 37 -5.12 -0.85 -14.10
N GLU A 38 -4.57 0.31 -13.81
CA GLU A 38 -3.16 0.46 -13.49
C GLU A 38 -2.83 -0.22 -12.15
N LEU A 39 -3.71 -0.07 -11.16
CA LEU A 39 -3.60 -0.77 -9.88
C LEU A 39 -3.86 -2.28 -10.01
N ALA A 40 -4.80 -2.71 -10.86
CA ALA A 40 -5.06 -4.11 -11.14
C ALA A 40 -3.81 -4.81 -11.69
N THR A 41 -3.05 -4.15 -12.56
CA THR A 41 -1.80 -4.68 -13.12
C THR A 41 -0.76 -4.95 -12.03
N LEU A 42 -0.54 -3.97 -11.14
CA LEU A 42 0.37 -4.10 -10.00
C LEU A 42 -0.05 -5.24 -9.05
N ILE A 43 -1.35 -5.31 -8.73
CA ILE A 43 -1.90 -6.36 -7.87
C ILE A 43 -1.72 -7.75 -8.50
N CYS A 44 -1.98 -7.89 -9.79
CA CYS A 44 -1.78 -9.16 -10.51
C CYS A 44 -0.33 -9.62 -10.48
N GLN A 45 0.64 -8.71 -10.63
CA GLN A 45 2.07 -9.03 -10.48
C GLN A 45 2.41 -9.49 -9.05
N CYS A 46 1.85 -8.83 -8.02
CA CYS A 46 2.06 -9.21 -6.62
C CYS A 46 1.45 -10.56 -6.26
N LEU A 47 0.28 -10.89 -6.83
CA LEU A 47 -0.46 -12.14 -6.60
C LEU A 47 0.02 -13.29 -7.49
N ASN A 48 1.20 -13.19 -8.09
CA ASN A 48 1.75 -14.24 -8.91
C ASN A 48 2.00 -15.52 -8.08
N TYR A 49 1.55 -16.66 -8.59
CA TYR A 49 1.78 -17.97 -7.97
C TYR A 49 3.26 -18.37 -7.96
N THR A 50 4.06 -17.90 -8.92
CA THR A 50 5.51 -18.09 -8.94
C THR A 50 6.18 -17.03 -8.06
N PRO A 51 6.78 -17.38 -6.91
CA PRO A 51 7.28 -16.37 -5.96
C PRO A 51 8.40 -15.49 -6.53
N MET A 52 9.26 -16.05 -7.40
CA MET A 52 10.38 -15.34 -8.02
C MET A 52 9.96 -14.29 -9.05
N GLU A 53 8.72 -14.36 -9.55
CA GLU A 53 8.16 -13.39 -10.51
C GLU A 53 7.50 -12.20 -9.80
N ARG A 54 7.37 -12.23 -8.48
CA ARG A 54 6.76 -11.13 -7.72
C ARG A 54 7.72 -9.94 -7.67
N PRO A 55 7.20 -8.70 -7.84
CA PRO A 55 8.03 -7.52 -7.79
C PRO A 55 8.63 -7.29 -6.40
N SER A 56 9.80 -6.68 -6.35
CA SER A 56 10.37 -6.19 -5.09
C SER A 56 9.52 -5.05 -4.52
N PHE A 57 9.58 -4.81 -3.20
CA PHE A 57 8.92 -3.65 -2.60
C PHE A 57 9.39 -2.31 -3.18
N ARG A 58 10.65 -2.21 -3.64
CA ARG A 58 11.16 -1.01 -4.33
C ARG A 58 10.42 -0.77 -5.65
N THR A 59 10.17 -1.84 -6.41
CA THR A 59 9.40 -1.79 -7.66
C THR A 59 7.95 -1.40 -7.36
N ILE A 60 7.32 -2.05 -6.37
CA ILE A 60 5.95 -1.74 -5.94
C ILE A 60 5.81 -0.26 -5.56
N LEU A 61 6.72 0.26 -4.73
CA LEU A 61 6.69 1.66 -4.31
C LEU A 61 6.82 2.63 -5.49
N ARG A 62 7.76 2.36 -6.40
CA ARG A 62 7.94 3.18 -7.62
C ARG A 62 6.65 3.21 -8.44
N ASP A 63 6.07 2.04 -8.68
CA ASP A 63 4.88 1.92 -9.51
C ASP A 63 3.68 2.62 -8.83
N LEU A 64 3.50 2.47 -7.51
CA LEU A 64 2.50 3.22 -6.73
C LEU A 64 2.70 4.75 -6.80
N THR A 65 3.95 5.23 -6.70
CA THR A 65 4.25 6.66 -6.83
C THR A 65 3.88 7.20 -8.21
N GLN A 66 4.06 6.40 -9.26
CA GLN A 66 3.67 6.79 -10.63
C GLN A 66 2.15 6.83 -10.83
N LEU A 67 1.36 6.12 -10.01
CA LEU A 67 -0.10 6.20 -10.02
C LEU A 67 -0.66 7.45 -9.33
N GLN A 68 0.16 8.15 -8.54
CA GLN A 68 -0.31 9.37 -7.87
C GLN A 68 -0.56 10.46 -8.92
N PRO A 69 -1.72 11.15 -8.89
CA PRO A 69 -1.94 12.29 -9.76
C PRO A 69 -0.84 13.32 -9.54
N HIS A 70 -0.29 13.86 -10.63
CA HIS A 70 0.83 14.82 -10.62
C HIS A 70 0.62 16.04 -9.69
N ASN A 71 -0.64 16.35 -9.34
CA ASN A 71 -1.02 17.47 -8.48
C ASN A 71 -0.88 17.18 -6.97
N LEU A 72 -0.65 15.93 -6.53
CA LEU A 72 -0.43 15.61 -5.10
C LEU A 72 0.98 15.97 -4.61
N VAL A 73 1.93 16.20 -5.52
CA VAL A 73 3.27 16.72 -5.17
C VAL A 73 3.14 18.11 -4.54
N ASP A 74 2.08 18.86 -4.89
CA ASP A 74 1.79 20.18 -4.33
C ASP A 74 1.14 20.11 -2.94
N VAL A 75 0.47 18.99 -2.60
CA VAL A 75 -0.18 18.77 -1.29
C VAL A 75 0.81 18.31 -0.21
N THR A 76 2.02 17.89 -0.61
CA THR A 76 3.15 17.74 0.34
C THR A 76 3.85 19.07 0.62
N SER A 77 3.53 20.14 -0.13
CA SER A 77 3.91 21.49 0.26
C SER A 77 3.04 21.91 1.45
N VAL A 78 3.70 22.15 2.58
CA VAL A 78 3.08 22.69 3.78
C VAL A 78 2.46 24.04 3.39
N ASN A 79 1.19 24.25 3.76
CA ASN A 79 0.41 25.46 3.47
C ASN A 79 1.30 26.73 3.48
N PRO A 80 1.40 27.48 2.35
CA PRO A 80 2.34 28.59 2.19
C PRO A 80 2.10 29.76 3.16
N ASP A 81 0.92 29.82 3.79
CA ASP A 81 0.59 30.84 4.80
C ASP A 81 1.28 30.62 6.15
N PHE A 82 1.88 29.45 6.36
CA PHE A 82 2.68 29.18 7.55
C PHE A 82 4.17 29.29 7.20
N PRO A 83 4.96 30.11 7.92
CA PRO A 83 6.39 30.09 7.75
C PRO A 83 6.87 28.67 8.00
N VAL A 84 7.41 28.05 6.95
CA VAL A 84 8.02 26.73 7.02
C VAL A 84 9.05 26.82 8.14
N SER A 85 8.73 26.21 9.28
CA SER A 85 9.67 26.14 10.39
C SER A 85 10.91 25.44 9.85
N ASP A 86 12.10 25.94 10.19
CA ASP A 86 13.36 25.30 9.83
C ASP A 86 13.23 23.78 10.09
N PRO A 87 13.43 22.92 9.06
CA PRO A 87 13.19 21.48 9.18
C PRO A 87 14.11 20.80 10.20
N THR A 88 15.14 21.51 10.68
CA THR A 88 16.05 21.06 11.74
C THR A 88 15.57 21.43 13.15
N ILE A 89 14.54 22.29 13.30
CA ILE A 89 13.99 22.72 14.59
C ILE A 89 12.83 21.83 15.02
N PHE A 90 13.03 21.08 16.11
CA PHE A 90 12.01 20.23 16.72
C PHE A 90 11.35 20.92 17.92
N GLN A 91 10.06 21.22 17.83
CA GLN A 91 9.33 21.87 18.93
C GLN A 91 8.95 20.86 20.02
N LYS A 92 9.36 21.10 21.26
CA LYS A 92 9.12 20.21 22.42
C LYS A 92 7.64 19.82 22.61
N ARG A 93 6.69 20.70 22.28
CA ARG A 93 5.25 20.43 22.38
C ARG A 93 4.76 19.26 21.49
N TYR A 94 5.51 18.90 20.46
CA TYR A 94 5.22 17.78 19.57
C TYR A 94 5.99 16.50 19.93
N LEU A 95 6.94 16.57 20.87
CA LEU A 95 7.75 15.42 21.27
C LEU A 95 7.04 14.64 22.38
N LYS A 96 6.90 13.33 22.17
CA LYS A 96 6.41 12.38 23.18
C LYS A 96 7.53 11.41 23.52
N LYS A 97 7.92 11.37 24.80
CA LYS A 97 8.92 10.42 25.29
C LYS A 97 8.34 9.01 25.26
N ILE A 98 9.05 8.08 24.61
CA ILE A 98 8.68 6.66 24.58
C ILE A 98 9.36 5.91 25.72
N ARG A 99 10.69 6.04 25.82
CA ARG A 99 11.53 5.45 26.86
C ARG A 99 12.85 6.20 26.97
N GLU A 100 13.57 6.04 28.08
CA GLU A 100 14.98 6.45 28.15
C GLU A 100 15.87 5.50 27.33
N LEU A 101 16.94 6.03 26.75
CA LEU A 101 17.90 5.25 25.95
C LEU A 101 19.26 5.06 26.64
N GLY A 102 19.47 5.72 27.79
CA GLY A 102 20.70 5.71 28.58
C GLY A 102 20.59 6.73 29.72
N GLU A 103 21.64 6.79 30.54
CA GLU A 103 21.84 7.86 31.55
C GLU A 103 22.47 9.11 30.92
#